data_AF-C6E6R6-F1
#
_entry.id   AF-C6E6R6-F1
#
_cell.length_a   1.000
_cell.length_b   1.000
_cell.length_c   1.000
_cell.angle_alpha   90.00
_cell.angle_beta   90.00
_cell.angle_gamma   90.00
#
_symmetry.space_group_name_H-M   'P 1'
#
loop_
_entity.id
_entity.type
_entity.pdbx_description
1 polymer ?
#
loop_
_entity_poly.entity_id
_entity_poly.type
_entity_poly.pdbx_seq_one_letter_code
_entity_poly.pdbx_strand_id
1 'polypeptide(L)'
;MAEKGVRAELEQLVRQSYIDTGNLSFAADQHGVSRQSAHDWKRRAGDEWDKARERKASFGLRMESLLDRELGYAEGREAGAVEGGTLDNLSKLGALVVKFKTLEATGGPSYDKAAVFLENLKWMIGYLKENDQVALEALADNFEQMTATYKEQCLSA
;
A
#
# COMPACT_ATOMS: atom_id res chain seq x y z
N MET A 1 7.95 -32.27 -15.33
CA MET A 1 8.89 -31.66 -14.36
C MET A 1 8.86 -30.12 -14.35
N ALA A 2 8.04 -29.45 -15.18
CA ALA A 2 7.96 -27.98 -15.24
C ALA A 2 6.93 -27.33 -14.28
N GLU A 3 5.95 -28.08 -13.78
CA GLU A 3 4.81 -27.50 -13.02
C GLU A 3 5.15 -27.08 -11.58
N LYS A 4 6.12 -27.73 -10.93
CA LYS A 4 6.45 -27.42 -9.52
C LYS A 4 7.18 -26.08 -9.35
N GLY A 5 8.03 -25.70 -10.31
CA GLY A 5 8.75 -24.42 -10.27
C GLY A 5 7.82 -23.23 -10.49
N VAL A 6 7.00 -23.31 -11.54
CA VAL A 6 6.00 -22.29 -11.89
C VAL A 6 5.01 -22.07 -10.74
N ARG A 7 4.58 -23.15 -10.06
CA ARG A 7 3.72 -23.04 -8.88
C ARG A 7 4.39 -22.30 -7.72
N ALA A 8 5.65 -22.58 -7.42
CA ALA A 8 6.36 -21.95 -6.32
C ALA A 8 6.57 -20.45 -6.56
N GLU A 9 6.86 -20.06 -7.80
CA GLU A 9 6.96 -18.66 -8.22
C GLU A 9 5.61 -17.94 -8.07
N LEU A 10 4.51 -18.54 -8.54
CA LEU A 10 3.17 -17.98 -8.38
C LEU A 10 2.75 -17.86 -6.91
N GLU A 11 3.11 -18.84 -6.07
CA GLU A 11 2.86 -18.79 -4.63
C GLU A 11 3.61 -17.62 -3.97
N GLN A 12 4.85 -17.36 -4.38
CA GLN A 12 5.62 -16.21 -3.89
C GLN A 12 5.04 -14.88 -4.37
N LEU A 13 4.59 -14.79 -5.62
CA LEU A 13 3.97 -13.58 -6.17
C LEU A 13 2.65 -13.25 -5.47
N VAL A 14 1.76 -14.24 -5.33
CA VAL A 14 0.50 -14.10 -4.59
C VAL A 14 0.75 -13.72 -3.13
N ARG A 15 1.75 -14.33 -2.48
CA ARG A 15 2.17 -13.95 -1.13
C ARG A 15 2.56 -12.48 -1.06
N GLN A 16 3.39 -12.01 -1.99
CA GLN A 16 3.87 -10.63 -1.98
C GLN A 16 2.71 -9.65 -2.20
N SER A 17 1.85 -9.89 -3.19
CA SER A 17 0.66 -9.06 -3.43
C SER A 17 -0.29 -9.07 -2.23
N TYR A 18 -0.43 -10.20 -1.53
CA TYR A 18 -1.20 -10.28 -0.29
C TYR A 18 -0.60 -9.43 0.84
N ILE A 19 0.73 -9.47 1.03
CA ILE A 19 1.43 -8.64 2.02
C ILE A 19 1.25 -7.15 1.71
N ASP A 20 1.16 -6.80 0.43
CA ASP A 20 1.07 -5.42 -0.03
C ASP A 20 -0.35 -4.85 0.07
N THR A 21 -1.37 -5.67 -0.20
CA THR A 21 -2.78 -5.23 -0.32
C THR A 21 -3.66 -5.66 0.85
N GLY A 22 -3.25 -6.68 1.61
CA GLY A 22 -4.09 -7.32 2.63
C GLY A 22 -5.27 -8.13 2.09
N ASN A 23 -5.45 -8.21 0.76
CA ASN A 23 -6.59 -8.88 0.13
C ASN A 23 -6.13 -10.11 -0.68
N LEU A 24 -6.41 -11.29 -0.15
CA LEU A 24 -5.98 -12.56 -0.75
C LEU A 24 -6.71 -12.85 -2.07
N SER A 25 -7.99 -12.47 -2.17
CA SER A 25 -8.78 -12.66 -3.40
C SER A 25 -8.25 -11.78 -4.52
N PHE A 26 -7.91 -10.52 -4.21
CA PHE A 26 -7.28 -9.61 -5.17
C PHE A 26 -5.92 -10.14 -5.64
N ALA A 27 -5.07 -10.59 -4.72
CA ALA A 27 -3.76 -11.15 -5.05
C ALA A 27 -3.87 -12.41 -5.93
N ALA A 28 -4.89 -13.25 -5.70
CA ALA A 28 -5.16 -14.43 -6.52
C ALA A 28 -5.59 -14.04 -7.95
N ASP A 29 -6.55 -13.12 -8.06
CA ASP A 29 -7.09 -12.64 -9.33
C ASP A 29 -5.98 -11.94 -10.15
N GLN A 30 -5.11 -11.14 -9.51
CA GLN A 30 -3.99 -10.43 -10.14
C GLN A 30 -2.97 -11.39 -10.80
N HIS A 31 -2.76 -12.57 -10.23
CA HIS A 31 -1.78 -13.54 -10.72
C HIS A 31 -2.42 -14.72 -11.47
N GLY A 32 -3.72 -14.65 -11.78
CA GLY A 32 -4.43 -15.69 -12.52
C GLY A 32 -4.54 -17.02 -11.75
N VAL A 33 -4.49 -16.98 -10.42
CA VAL A 33 -4.59 -18.16 -9.56
C VAL A 33 -6.01 -18.26 -9.00
N SER A 34 -6.56 -19.47 -8.92
CA SER A 34 -7.86 -19.66 -8.28
C SER A 34 -7.82 -19.25 -6.80
N ARG A 35 -8.88 -18.60 -6.31
CA ARG A 35 -9.02 -18.22 -4.89
C ARG A 35 -8.83 -19.41 -3.95
N GLN A 36 -9.36 -20.57 -4.33
CA GLN A 36 -9.18 -21.82 -3.56
C GLN A 36 -7.70 -22.17 -3.39
N SER A 37 -6.90 -22.08 -4.46
CA SER A 37 -5.46 -22.35 -4.41
C SER A 37 -4.73 -21.34 -3.52
N ALA A 38 -5.06 -20.04 -3.63
CA ALA A 38 -4.47 -19.02 -2.77
C ALA A 38 -4.81 -19.21 -1.29
N HIS A 39 -6.06 -19.61 -0.98
CA HIS A 39 -6.48 -19.97 0.38
C HIS A 39 -5.73 -21.20 0.91
N ASP A 40 -5.55 -22.23 0.09
CA ASP A 40 -4.79 -23.42 0.48
C ASP A 40 -3.30 -23.11 0.70
N TRP A 41 -2.71 -22.20 -0.08
CA TRP A 41 -1.34 -21.74 0.13
C TRP A 41 -1.21 -20.95 1.42
N LYS A 42 -2.09 -19.97 1.65
CA LYS A 42 -2.11 -19.21 2.91
C LYS A 42 -2.32 -20.13 4.12
N ARG A 43 -3.25 -21.09 4.03
CA ARG A 43 -3.52 -22.06 5.11
C ARG A 43 -2.29 -22.91 5.43
N ARG A 44 -1.52 -23.34 4.43
CA ARG A 44 -0.27 -24.09 4.64
C ARG A 44 0.82 -23.24 5.28
N ALA A 45 0.88 -21.95 4.95
CA ALA A 45 1.84 -21.01 5.52
C ALA A 45 1.46 -20.55 6.96
N GLY A 46 0.22 -20.79 7.39
CA GLY A 46 -0.28 -20.34 8.68
C GLY A 46 -0.18 -18.83 8.83
N ASP A 47 0.34 -18.37 9.98
CA ASP A 47 0.43 -16.94 10.31
C ASP A 47 1.61 -16.22 9.63
N GLU A 48 2.46 -16.91 8.86
CA GLU A 48 3.68 -16.31 8.32
C GLU A 48 3.37 -15.10 7.42
N TRP A 49 2.33 -15.21 6.60
CA TRP A 49 1.91 -14.17 5.66
C TRP A 49 1.31 -12.97 6.39
N ASP A 50 0.48 -13.24 7.41
CA ASP A 50 -0.11 -12.19 8.24
C ASP A 50 0.97 -11.45 9.05
N LYS A 51 1.91 -12.17 9.66
CA LYS A 51 3.08 -11.57 10.35
C LYS A 51 3.97 -10.78 9.40
N ALA A 52 4.09 -11.18 8.15
CA ALA A 52 4.86 -10.43 7.15
C ALA A 52 4.14 -9.14 6.75
N ARG A 53 2.81 -9.19 6.56
CA ARG A 53 1.97 -8.01 6.34
C ARG A 53 2.07 -7.02 7.49
N GLU A 54 1.90 -7.49 8.73
CA GLU A 54 1.99 -6.65 9.93
C GLU A 54 3.38 -6.03 10.09
N ARG A 55 4.45 -6.80 9.84
CA ARG A 55 5.82 -6.28 9.86
C ARG A 55 6.04 -5.19 8.81
N LYS A 56 5.46 -5.33 7.61
CA LYS A 56 5.53 -4.30 6.57
C LYS A 56 4.73 -3.05 6.96
N ALA A 57 3.49 -3.22 7.42
CA ALA A 57 2.61 -2.12 7.84
C ALA A 57 3.18 -1.32 9.02
N SER A 58 3.91 -1.98 9.94
CA SER A 58 4.55 -1.32 11.08
C SER A 58 5.99 -0.85 10.80
N PHE A 59 6.53 -1.07 9.59
CA PHE A 59 7.93 -0.79 9.30
C PHE A 59 8.26 0.71 9.37
N GLY A 60 7.41 1.57 8.80
CA GLY A 60 7.56 3.02 8.88
C GLY A 60 7.62 3.53 10.32
N LEU A 61 6.61 3.16 11.12
CA LEU A 61 6.54 3.49 12.55
C LEU A 61 7.76 3.02 13.34
N ARG A 62 8.29 1.84 13.03
CA ARG A 62 9.50 1.33 13.69
C ARG A 62 10.75 2.11 13.32
N MET A 63 10.87 2.59 12.07
CA MET A 63 11.98 3.44 11.67
C MET A 63 11.89 4.83 12.29
N GLU A 64 10.68 5.40 12.41
CA GLU A 64 10.44 6.66 13.12
C GLU A 64 10.81 6.54 14.60
N SER A 65 10.31 5.49 15.27
CA SER A 65 10.63 5.25 16.68
C SER A 65 12.13 5.05 16.91
N LEU A 66 12.84 4.41 15.97
CA LEU A 66 14.30 4.29 16.03
C LEU A 66 14.98 5.66 15.87
N LEU A 67 14.52 6.49 14.93
CA LEU A 67 15.05 7.83 14.73
C LEU A 67 14.86 8.71 15.96
N ASP A 68 13.66 8.74 16.53
CA ASP A 68 13.36 9.51 17.74
C ASP A 68 14.23 9.08 18.91
N ARG A 69 14.44 7.76 19.06
CA ARG A 69 15.33 7.21 20.11
C ARG A 69 16.78 7.68 19.93
N GLU A 70 17.31 7.59 18.71
CA GLU A 70 18.70 7.97 18.43
C GLU A 70 18.89 9.49 18.53
N LEU A 71 17.89 10.29 18.13
CA LEU A 71 17.88 11.73 18.33
C LEU A 71 17.89 12.08 19.82
N GLY A 72 17.00 11.47 20.62
CA GLY A 72 16.99 11.68 22.07
C GLY A 72 18.30 11.25 22.75
N TYR A 73 18.94 10.18 22.25
CA TYR A 73 20.27 9.78 22.72
C TYR A 73 21.34 10.85 22.42
N ALA A 74 21.31 11.47 21.24
CA ALA A 74 22.24 12.53 20.87
C ALA A 74 21.96 13.86 21.61
N GLU A 75 20.69 14.23 21.81
CA GLU A 75 20.27 15.43 22.55
C GLU A 75 20.66 15.39 24.03
N GLY A 76 20.66 14.20 24.65
CA GLY A 76 21.06 14.01 26.04
C GLY A 76 22.57 14.12 26.30
N ARG A 77 23.38 14.37 25.26
CA ARG A 77 24.84 14.47 25.35
C ARG A 77 25.30 15.92 25.30
N GLU A 78 26.41 16.20 25.96
CA GLU A 78 27.06 17.51 25.86
C GLU A 78 27.53 17.79 24.42
N ALA A 79 27.51 19.06 24.02
CA ALA A 79 27.96 19.47 22.69
C ALA A 79 29.41 19.02 22.45
N GLY A 80 29.63 18.20 21.41
CA GLY A 80 30.94 17.62 21.08
C GLY A 80 31.20 16.22 21.66
N ALA A 81 30.34 15.70 22.55
CA ALA A 81 30.41 14.32 23.05
C ALA A 81 29.75 13.30 22.09
N VAL A 82 29.03 13.78 21.08
CA VAL A 82 28.46 12.94 20.02
C VAL A 82 29.51 12.76 18.93
N GLU A 83 29.97 11.51 18.74
CA GLU A 83 30.92 11.16 17.69
C GLU A 83 30.35 11.42 16.30
N GLY A 84 31.21 11.82 15.35
CA GLY A 84 30.80 12.10 13.97
C GLY A 84 30.13 10.91 13.26
N GLY A 85 30.51 9.67 13.60
CA GLY A 85 29.85 8.46 13.09
C GLY A 85 28.39 8.33 13.53
N THR A 86 28.06 8.80 14.73
CA THR A 86 26.68 8.81 15.24
C THR A 86 25.82 9.82 14.48
N LEU A 87 26.37 11.01 14.19
CA LEU A 87 25.69 12.03 13.39
C LEU A 87 25.45 11.60 11.94
N ASP A 88 26.41 10.88 11.34
CA ASP A 88 26.27 10.29 10.01
C ASP A 88 25.19 9.18 9.98
N ASN A 89 25.19 8.30 10.98
CA ASN A 89 24.17 7.26 11.12
C ASN A 89 22.77 7.86 11.31
N LEU A 90 22.63 8.91 12.12
CA LEU A 90 21.39 9.66 12.29
C LEU A 90 20.90 10.28 10.99
N SER A 91 21.81 10.89 10.22
CA SER A 91 21.49 11.49 8.93
C SER A 91 21.00 10.44 7.91
N LYS A 92 21.66 9.27 7.87
CA LYS A 92 21.25 8.14 7.01
C LYS A 92 19.91 7.57 7.42
N LEU A 93 19.66 7.42 8.72
CA LEU A 93 18.39 6.94 9.25
C LEU A 93 17.26 7.93 8.92
N GLY A 94 17.49 9.23 9.09
CA GLY A 94 16.55 10.29 8.69
C GLY A 94 16.23 10.24 7.20
N ALA A 95 17.24 10.08 6.33
CA ALA A 95 17.04 9.95 4.89
C ALA A 95 16.20 8.70 4.52
N LEU A 96 16.41 7.58 5.22
CA LEU A 96 15.63 6.35 5.02
C LEU A 96 14.16 6.54 5.42
N VAL A 97 13.90 7.17 6.56
CA VAL A 97 12.54 7.49 7.01
C VAL A 97 11.82 8.38 6.00
N VAL A 98 12.46 9.46 5.54
CA VAL A 98 11.89 10.37 4.53
C VAL A 98 11.59 9.60 3.24
N LYS A 99 12.56 8.86 2.70
CA LYS A 99 12.37 8.10 1.46
C LYS A 99 11.23 7.08 1.57
N PHE A 100 11.14 6.39 2.71
CA PHE A 100 10.06 5.44 2.95
C PHE A 100 8.70 6.12 3.02
N LYS A 101 8.57 7.22 3.78
CA LYS A 101 7.34 8.01 3.85
C LYS A 101 6.93 8.56 2.49
N THR A 102 7.89 9.04 1.69
CA THR A 102 7.60 9.48 0.33
C THR A 102 7.04 8.35 -0.52
N LEU A 103 7.65 7.16 -0.47
CA LEU A 103 7.18 5.98 -1.21
C LEU A 103 5.81 5.48 -0.72
N GLU A 104 5.52 5.53 0.57
CA GLU A 104 4.19 5.23 1.13
C GLU A 104 3.15 6.27 0.70
N ALA A 105 3.49 7.56 0.78
CA ALA A 105 2.59 8.66 0.41
C ALA A 105 2.28 8.68 -1.10
N THR A 106 3.25 8.31 -1.94
CA THR A 106 3.04 8.14 -3.39
C THR A 106 2.32 6.83 -3.74
N GLY A 107 2.09 5.95 -2.76
CA GLY A 107 1.59 4.60 -2.99
C GLY A 107 2.64 3.72 -3.68
N GLY A 108 2.90 2.53 -3.13
CA GLY A 108 3.62 1.49 -3.87
C GLY A 108 2.97 1.17 -5.23
N PRO A 109 3.58 0.31 -6.06
CA PRO A 109 3.36 0.25 -7.51
C PRO A 109 1.87 0.30 -7.89
N SER A 110 1.50 1.44 -8.49
CA SER A 110 0.24 1.68 -9.21
C SER A 110 -1.07 1.63 -8.39
N TYR A 111 -1.18 2.36 -7.28
CA TYR A 111 -2.50 2.90 -6.89
C TYR A 111 -2.76 4.18 -7.70
N ASP A 112 -3.14 4.01 -8.97
CA ASP A 112 -3.62 5.12 -9.77
C ASP A 112 -5.00 5.53 -9.26
N LYS A 113 -5.00 6.50 -8.35
CA LYS A 113 -6.21 7.08 -7.75
C LYS A 113 -7.20 7.50 -8.84
N ALA A 114 -6.72 7.97 -9.99
CA ALA A 114 -7.57 8.46 -11.06
C ALA A 114 -8.21 7.29 -11.82
N ALA A 115 -7.44 6.23 -12.09
CA ALA A 115 -7.98 5.00 -12.65
C ALA A 115 -9.07 4.38 -11.74
N VAL A 116 -8.80 4.27 -10.44
CA VAL A 116 -9.76 3.73 -9.46
C VAL A 116 -11.03 4.58 -9.35
N PHE A 117 -10.90 5.91 -9.35
CA PHE A 117 -12.04 6.83 -9.36
C PHE A 117 -12.92 6.62 -10.60
N LEU A 118 -12.30 6.51 -11.79
CA LEU A 118 -13.01 6.29 -13.04
C LEU A 118 -13.66 4.89 -13.11
N GLU A 119 -13.01 3.85 -12.60
CA GLU A 119 -13.58 2.50 -12.54
C GLU A 119 -14.82 2.46 -11.64
N ASN A 120 -14.75 3.10 -10.46
CA ASN A 120 -15.89 3.20 -9.55
C ASN A 120 -17.06 3.98 -10.17
N LEU A 121 -16.78 5.09 -10.87
CA LEU A 121 -17.81 5.85 -11.60
C LEU A 121 -18.46 5.01 -12.69
N LYS A 122 -17.67 4.27 -13.49
CA LYS A 122 -18.21 3.38 -14.54
C LYS A 122 -19.11 2.30 -13.94
N TRP A 123 -18.71 1.71 -12.83
CA TRP A 123 -19.52 0.71 -12.13
C TRP A 123 -20.83 1.31 -11.62
N MET A 124 -20.79 2.48 -10.95
CA MET A 124 -21.99 3.16 -10.45
C MET A 124 -22.95 3.51 -11.58
N ILE A 125 -22.46 4.04 -12.70
CA ILE A 125 -23.29 4.34 -13.88
C ILE A 125 -23.96 3.08 -14.40
N GLY A 126 -23.22 1.98 -14.53
CA GLY A 126 -23.76 0.69 -14.97
C GLY A 126 -24.86 0.18 -14.05
N TYR A 127 -24.62 0.22 -12.73
CA TYR A 127 -25.59 -0.20 -11.72
C TYR A 127 -26.84 0.68 -11.74
N LEU A 128 -26.70 2.01 -11.73
CA LEU A 128 -27.83 2.94 -11.68
C LEU A 128 -28.68 2.89 -12.94
N LYS A 129 -28.08 2.69 -14.12
CA LYS A 129 -28.81 2.51 -15.37
C LYS A 129 -29.81 1.34 -15.33
N GLU A 130 -29.52 0.29 -14.57
CA GLU A 130 -30.36 -0.90 -14.46
C GLU A 130 -31.33 -0.86 -13.27
N ASN A 131 -31.04 -0.02 -12.26
CA ASN A 131 -31.72 -0.08 -10.96
C ASN A 131 -32.42 1.23 -10.55
N ASP A 132 -31.91 2.40 -10.95
CA ASP A 132 -32.44 3.70 -10.53
C ASP A 132 -32.05 4.83 -11.51
N GLN A 133 -32.99 5.17 -12.38
CA GLN A 133 -32.83 6.21 -13.39
C GLN A 133 -32.76 7.62 -12.78
N VAL A 134 -33.44 7.88 -11.67
CA VAL A 134 -33.44 9.20 -11.01
C VAL A 134 -32.09 9.47 -10.36
N ALA A 135 -31.51 8.45 -9.72
CA ALA A 135 -30.16 8.53 -9.17
C ALA A 135 -29.09 8.68 -10.27
N LEU A 136 -29.29 8.08 -11.46
CA LEU A 136 -28.40 8.28 -12.60
C LEU A 136 -28.41 9.73 -13.11
N GLU A 137 -29.59 10.34 -13.21
CA GLU A 137 -29.76 11.75 -13.59
C GLU A 137 -29.10 12.68 -12.57
N ALA A 138 -29.31 12.43 -11.27
CA ALA A 138 -28.63 13.18 -10.21
C ALA A 138 -27.09 13.03 -10.26
N LEU A 139 -26.58 11.84 -10.60
CA LEU A 139 -25.14 11.62 -10.77
C LEU A 139 -24.61 12.41 -11.97
N ALA A 140 -25.35 12.47 -13.07
CA ALA A 140 -24.98 13.23 -14.27
C ALA A 140 -24.94 14.73 -13.99
N ASP A 141 -25.93 15.28 -13.29
CA ASP A 141 -26.01 16.71 -12.94
C ASP A 141 -24.84 17.16 -12.05
N ASN A 142 -24.30 16.26 -11.23
CA ASN A 142 -23.20 16.55 -10.31
C ASN A 142 -21.81 16.11 -10.84
N PHE A 143 -21.73 15.54 -12.03
CA PHE A 143 -20.51 14.91 -12.53
C PHE A 143 -19.33 15.89 -12.62
N GLU A 144 -19.55 17.08 -13.17
CA GLU A 144 -18.50 18.10 -13.29
C GLU A 144 -17.97 18.52 -11.92
N GLN A 145 -18.86 18.77 -10.95
CA GLN A 145 -18.48 19.13 -9.58
C GLN A 145 -17.68 18.01 -8.91
N MET A 146 -18.11 16.75 -9.04
CA MET A 146 -17.38 15.60 -8.50
C MET A 146 -15.97 15.49 -9.09
N THR A 147 -15.81 15.68 -10.40
CA THR A 147 -14.48 15.64 -11.03
C THR A 147 -13.61 16.84 -10.63
N ALA A 148 -14.20 18.02 -10.42
CA ALA A 148 -13.49 19.20 -9.95
C ALA A 148 -12.99 19.03 -8.52
N THR A 149 -13.85 18.57 -7.60
CA THR A 149 -13.48 18.26 -6.21
C THR A 149 -12.42 17.16 -6.15
N TYR A 150 -12.53 16.13 -6.99
CA TYR A 150 -11.52 15.08 -7.09
C TYR A 150 -10.16 15.63 -7.52
N LYS A 151 -10.12 16.47 -8.57
CA LYS A 151 -8.88 17.14 -9.01
C LYS A 151 -8.28 17.98 -7.89
N GLU A 152 -9.10 18.79 -7.22
CA GLU A 152 -8.67 19.68 -6.15
C GLU A 152 -8.01 18.90 -5.00
N GLN A 153 -8.66 17.83 -4.53
CA GLN A 153 -8.24 17.05 -3.37
C GLN A 153 -7.14 16.02 -3.66
N CYS A 154 -7.05 15.50 -4.88
CA CYS A 154 -6.15 14.38 -5.20
C CYS A 154 -5.02 14.70 -6.18
N LEU A 155 -5.11 15.79 -6.96
CA LEU A 155 -4.10 16.15 -7.99
C LEU A 155 -3.40 17.50 -7.73
N SER A 156 -3.84 18.28 -6.74
CA SER A 156 -3.26 19.59 -6.39
C SER A 156 -2.42 19.57 -5.09
N ALA A 157 -2.18 18.40 -4.51
CA ALA A 157 -1.31 18.17 -3.35
C ALA A 157 -0.02 17.45 -3.77
#